data_AF-A0A3S1BZH4-F1
#
_entry.id   AF-A0A3S1BZH4-F1
#
_cell.length_a   1.000
_cell.length_b   1.000
_cell.length_c   1.000
_cell.angle_alpha   90.00
_cell.angle_beta   90.00
_cell.angle_gamma   90.00
#
_symmetry.space_group_name_H-M   'P 1'
#
loop_
_entity.id
_entity.type
_entity.pdbx_description
1 polymer ?
#
loop_
_entity_poly.entity_id
_entity_poly.type
_entity_poly.pdbx_seq_one_letter_code
_entity_poly.pdbx_strand_id
1 'polypeptide(L)'
;MHESDKLAEGTEETKHFLDTSFVRSLLLASQIYQTYLNSFVNNQQLYISNYVQMEIKRSYLLNLISFYSILRFGAINTLGDAISLWSNRFKGSELKAILQFIPQFFGDYQFNPNDPQNKEKALYLLASYIKRFELLLRTKFKQTEDYTACARALVPLDVDLQNPLSGFKKFVLEFEDVKTCRSKCQIEQFLLNQYRSEVEKLIETANNLPRNTNTRGFLNIVNNLKEILATGTAACDCRRCEKIGDVVIALNAPRSMQLEHTDISFDYLCPPINQPHYKHASENQVIMNIPVLNDED
;
A
#
# COMPACT_ATOMS: atom_id res chain seq x y z
N MET A 1 -39.35 -14.26 -40.69
CA MET A 1 -39.94 -13.52 -39.56
C MET A 1 -39.12 -13.89 -38.34
N HIS A 2 -38.38 -12.91 -37.83
CA HIS A 2 -37.14 -13.07 -37.07
C HIS A 2 -37.33 -13.68 -35.66
N GLU A 3 -36.71 -14.82 -35.42
CA GLU A 3 -36.13 -15.19 -34.13
C GLU A 3 -34.76 -14.48 -34.01
N SER A 4 -34.75 -13.26 -33.52
CA SER A 4 -33.50 -12.58 -33.17
C SER A 4 -33.79 -11.46 -32.17
N ASP A 5 -34.27 -11.84 -30.98
CA ASP A 5 -34.33 -10.98 -29.80
C ASP A 5 -34.15 -11.85 -28.56
N LYS A 6 -32.96 -12.47 -28.44
CA LYS A 6 -32.42 -12.83 -27.12
C LYS A 6 -31.32 -11.83 -26.84
N LEU A 7 -31.70 -10.85 -26.02
CA LEU A 7 -30.85 -9.83 -25.42
C LEU A 7 -29.49 -10.42 -25.07
N ALA A 8 -28.45 -9.81 -25.63
CA ALA A 8 -27.15 -9.81 -25.01
C ALA A 8 -27.29 -9.20 -23.62
N GLU A 9 -27.31 -10.04 -22.58
CA GLU A 9 -26.96 -9.60 -21.24
C GLU A 9 -25.51 -9.11 -21.32
N GLY A 10 -25.35 -7.78 -21.42
CA GLY A 10 -24.05 -7.15 -21.32
C GLY A 10 -23.44 -7.58 -20.00
N THR A 11 -22.33 -8.33 -20.05
CA THR A 11 -21.49 -8.53 -18.88
C THR A 11 -21.08 -7.15 -18.40
N GLU A 12 -21.67 -6.68 -17.30
CA GLU A 12 -21.21 -5.46 -16.65
C GLU A 12 -19.71 -5.61 -16.41
N GLU A 13 -18.95 -4.67 -16.94
CA GLU A 13 -17.50 -4.69 -16.81
C GLU A 13 -17.15 -4.60 -15.32
N THR A 14 -16.52 -5.65 -14.79
CA THR A 14 -16.11 -5.73 -13.39
C THR A 14 -15.26 -4.52 -13.04
N LYS A 15 -15.64 -3.79 -11.99
CA LYS A 15 -14.84 -2.68 -11.47
C LYS A 15 -13.88 -3.20 -10.41
N HIS A 16 -12.65 -2.72 -10.46
CA HIS A 16 -11.56 -3.20 -9.61
C HIS A 16 -11.21 -2.17 -8.52
N PHE A 17 -11.33 -2.60 -7.27
CA PHE A 17 -10.87 -1.88 -6.09
C PHE A 17 -9.60 -2.53 -5.57
N LEU A 18 -8.52 -1.76 -5.45
CA LEU A 18 -7.20 -2.32 -5.18
C LEU A 18 -6.80 -2.11 -3.72
N ASP A 19 -6.35 -3.17 -3.05
CA ASP A 19 -5.75 -3.05 -1.73
C ASP A 19 -4.30 -2.52 -1.79
N THR A 20 -3.73 -2.21 -0.64
CA THR A 20 -2.35 -1.71 -0.52
C THR A 20 -1.32 -2.67 -1.12
N SER A 21 -1.47 -3.98 -0.93
CA SER A 21 -0.54 -5.00 -1.42
C SER A 21 -0.53 -5.11 -2.94
N PHE A 22 -1.71 -5.05 -3.58
CA PHE A 22 -1.84 -5.02 -5.04
C PHE A 22 -1.26 -3.73 -5.62
N VAL A 23 -1.66 -2.56 -5.09
CA VAL A 23 -1.16 -1.26 -5.57
C VAL A 23 0.36 -1.18 -5.47
N ARG A 24 0.93 -1.61 -4.33
CA ARG A 24 2.39 -1.63 -4.14
C ARG A 24 3.06 -2.50 -5.21
N SER A 25 2.53 -3.70 -5.45
CA SER A 25 3.11 -4.62 -6.42
C SER A 25 3.00 -4.10 -7.86
N LEU A 26 1.84 -3.52 -8.21
CA LEU A 26 1.60 -2.92 -9.52
C LEU A 26 2.57 -1.78 -9.85
N LEU A 27 3.05 -1.06 -8.83
CA LEU A 27 3.96 0.09 -9.01
C LEU A 27 5.44 -0.27 -8.84
N LEU A 28 5.77 -1.25 -8.00
CA LEU A 28 7.13 -1.43 -7.47
C LEU A 28 7.70 -2.85 -7.61
N ALA A 29 6.91 -3.83 -8.02
CA ALA A 29 7.41 -5.19 -8.21
C ALA A 29 8.28 -5.32 -9.48
N SER A 30 8.82 -6.50 -9.75
CA SER A 30 9.50 -6.79 -11.00
C SER A 30 8.60 -6.52 -12.21
N GLN A 31 9.21 -6.20 -13.36
CA GLN A 31 8.49 -5.94 -14.59
C GLN A 31 7.58 -7.10 -15.00
N ILE A 32 8.05 -8.34 -14.80
CA ILE A 32 7.28 -9.56 -15.08
C ILE A 32 6.01 -9.60 -14.25
N TYR A 33 6.13 -9.35 -12.93
CA TYR A 33 4.96 -9.38 -12.06
C TYR A 33 4.01 -8.20 -12.30
N GLN A 34 4.54 -7.03 -12.63
CA GLN A 34 3.71 -5.91 -13.07
C GLN A 34 2.94 -6.23 -14.36
N THR A 35 3.56 -6.89 -15.34
CA THR A 35 2.87 -7.34 -16.57
C THR A 35 1.78 -8.36 -16.23
N TYR A 36 2.06 -9.31 -15.34
CA TYR A 36 1.06 -10.24 -14.83
C TYR A 36 -0.14 -9.51 -14.21
N LEU A 37 0.08 -8.60 -13.23
CA LEU A 37 -1.02 -7.89 -12.58
C LEU A 37 -1.79 -6.99 -13.57
N ASN A 38 -1.09 -6.29 -14.46
CA ASN A 38 -1.73 -5.46 -15.49
C ASN A 38 -2.62 -6.31 -16.40
N SER A 39 -2.30 -7.57 -16.68
CA SER A 39 -3.14 -8.41 -17.54
C SER A 39 -4.57 -8.63 -17.00
N PHE A 40 -4.79 -8.46 -15.69
CA PHE A 40 -6.12 -8.59 -15.05
C PHE A 40 -6.91 -7.28 -14.98
N VAL A 41 -6.24 -6.14 -15.10
CA VAL A 41 -6.86 -4.83 -14.84
C VAL A 41 -6.59 -3.80 -15.94
N ASN A 42 -6.07 -4.26 -17.09
CA ASN A 42 -5.59 -3.38 -18.16
C ASN A 42 -6.73 -2.52 -18.74
N ASN A 43 -6.41 -1.28 -19.10
CA ASN A 43 -7.32 -0.31 -19.74
C ASN A 43 -8.58 0.05 -18.94
N GLN A 44 -8.68 -0.37 -17.67
CA GLN A 44 -9.80 -0.06 -16.81
C GLN A 44 -9.48 1.06 -15.83
N GLN A 45 -10.53 1.77 -15.39
CA GLN A 45 -10.39 2.71 -14.29
C GLN A 45 -10.17 1.94 -12.98
N LEU A 46 -9.01 2.15 -12.36
CA LEU A 46 -8.65 1.52 -11.09
C LEU A 46 -9.07 2.39 -9.92
N TYR A 47 -9.59 1.76 -8.86
CA TYR A 47 -10.09 2.44 -7.68
C TYR A 47 -9.28 2.08 -6.43
N ILE A 48 -9.03 3.07 -5.57
CA ILE A 48 -8.43 2.87 -4.24
C ILE A 48 -9.19 3.72 -3.21
N SER A 49 -8.98 3.42 -1.93
CA SER A 49 -9.43 4.31 -0.86
C SER A 49 -8.32 5.25 -0.39
N ASN A 50 -8.72 6.31 0.33
CA ASN A 50 -7.79 7.16 1.07
C ASN A 50 -6.93 6.36 2.06
N TYR A 51 -7.47 5.26 2.60
CA TYR A 51 -6.71 4.40 3.51
C TYR A 51 -5.52 3.72 2.81
N VAL A 52 -5.73 3.19 1.60
CA VAL A 52 -4.65 2.62 0.76
C VAL A 52 -3.58 3.67 0.47
N GLN A 53 -3.98 4.90 0.12
CA GLN A 53 -3.02 6.00 -0.05
C GLN A 53 -2.20 6.27 1.22
N MET A 54 -2.87 6.34 2.38
CA MET A 54 -2.20 6.55 3.67
C MET A 54 -1.18 5.44 3.96
N GLU A 55 -1.52 4.17 3.71
CA GLU A 55 -0.61 3.06 3.96
C GLU A 55 0.62 3.09 3.04
N ILE A 56 0.45 3.44 1.77
CA ILE A 56 1.57 3.62 0.84
C ILE A 56 2.44 4.81 1.25
N LYS A 57 1.84 5.95 1.60
CA LYS A 57 2.56 7.13 2.11
C LYS A 57 3.37 6.78 3.36
N ARG A 58 2.77 6.08 4.32
CA ARG A 58 3.42 5.64 5.57
C ARG A 58 4.56 4.66 5.30
N SER A 59 4.28 3.59 4.56
CA SER A 59 5.20 2.45 4.46
C SER A 59 6.28 2.61 3.38
N TYR A 60 6.05 3.48 2.39
CA TYR A 60 6.97 3.67 1.27
C TYR A 60 7.54 5.09 1.23
N LEU A 61 6.70 6.12 1.07
CA LEU A 61 7.19 7.50 0.88
C LEU A 61 7.99 8.02 2.09
N LEU A 62 7.51 7.81 3.31
CA LEU A 62 8.27 8.22 4.51
C LEU A 62 9.63 7.56 4.59
N ASN A 63 9.73 6.28 4.19
CA ASN A 63 11.00 5.56 4.19
C ASN A 63 11.96 6.14 3.15
N LEU A 64 11.48 6.50 1.95
CA LEU A 64 12.31 7.17 0.95
C LEU A 64 12.79 8.56 1.40
N ILE A 65 11.92 9.35 2.04
CA ILE A 65 12.26 10.67 2.58
C ILE A 65 13.29 10.56 3.72
N SER A 66 13.13 9.57 4.58
CA SER A 66 14.09 9.27 5.64
C SER A 66 15.43 8.82 5.05
N PHE A 67 15.43 8.00 3.99
CA PHE A 67 16.65 7.60 3.28
C PHE A 67 17.35 8.79 2.61
N TYR A 68 16.58 9.68 1.96
CA TYR A 68 17.08 10.95 1.44
C TYR A 68 17.78 11.78 2.53
N SER A 69 17.18 11.85 3.72
CA SER A 69 17.74 12.58 4.86
C SER A 69 19.05 11.97 5.36
N ILE A 70 19.16 10.63 5.37
CA ILE A 70 20.41 9.91 5.68
C ILE A 70 21.47 10.19 4.63
N LEU A 71 21.14 10.03 3.34
CA LEU A 71 22.09 10.27 2.25
C LEU A 71 22.63 11.70 2.29
N ARG A 72 21.80 12.69 2.64
CA ARG A 72 22.20 14.09 2.75
C ARG A 72 23.13 14.38 3.93
N PHE A 73 23.20 13.51 4.94
CA PHE A 73 23.97 13.77 6.14
C PHE A 73 25.46 13.99 5.82
N GLY A 74 26.09 14.97 6.48
CA GLY A 74 27.45 15.40 6.14
C GLY A 74 28.51 14.32 6.37
N ALA A 75 28.27 13.39 7.31
CA ALA A 75 29.18 12.28 7.58
C ALA A 75 29.03 11.09 6.60
N ILE A 76 28.02 11.11 5.72
CA ILE A 76 27.77 10.07 4.73
C ILE A 76 28.40 10.53 3.41
N ASN A 77 29.47 9.87 2.96
CA ASN A 77 30.22 10.33 1.79
C ASN A 77 29.72 9.67 0.51
N THR A 78 29.18 8.46 0.61
CA THR A 78 28.78 7.66 -0.54
C THR A 78 27.36 7.13 -0.38
N LEU A 79 26.78 6.67 -1.50
CA LEU A 79 25.49 5.99 -1.48
C LEU A 79 25.59 4.62 -0.80
N GLY A 80 26.74 3.96 -0.91
CA GLY A 80 27.06 2.73 -0.17
C GLY A 80 27.05 2.90 1.35
N ASP A 81 27.56 4.03 1.86
CA ASP A 81 27.50 4.38 3.29
C ASP A 81 26.04 4.55 3.75
N ALA A 82 25.23 5.25 2.94
CA ALA A 82 23.81 5.47 3.25
C ALA A 82 23.04 4.14 3.29
N ILE A 83 23.27 3.25 2.31
CA ILE A 83 22.64 1.93 2.26
C ILE A 83 23.06 1.07 3.44
N SER A 84 24.36 1.05 3.77
CA SER A 84 24.90 0.31 4.91
C SER A 84 24.33 0.81 6.24
N LEU A 85 24.21 2.13 6.42
CA LEU A 85 23.58 2.68 7.62
C LEU A 85 22.09 2.34 7.68
N TRP A 86 21.39 2.39 6.55
CA TRP A 86 19.97 2.07 6.46
C TRP A 86 19.71 0.60 6.80
N SER A 87 20.45 -0.33 6.20
CA SER A 87 20.27 -1.78 6.42
C SER A 87 20.48 -2.18 7.87
N ASN A 88 21.40 -1.52 8.58
CA ASN A 88 21.68 -1.78 10.00
C ASN A 88 20.63 -1.17 10.96
N ARG A 89 19.92 -0.12 10.54
CA ARG A 89 19.01 0.64 11.42
C ARG A 89 17.57 0.11 11.44
N PHE A 90 17.11 -0.45 10.33
CA PHE A 90 15.66 -0.61 10.08
C PHE A 90 15.17 -2.07 10.09
N LYS A 91 13.91 -2.26 10.47
CA LYS A 91 13.28 -3.59 10.51
C LYS A 91 12.94 -4.05 9.09
N GLY A 92 12.75 -5.36 8.89
CA GLY A 92 12.58 -5.97 7.57
C GLY A 92 11.52 -5.34 6.64
N SER A 93 10.45 -4.72 7.16
CA SER A 93 9.43 -4.05 6.34
C SER A 93 9.87 -2.71 5.75
N GLU A 94 10.68 -1.94 6.47
CA GLU A 94 11.25 -0.65 6.05
C GLU A 94 12.42 -0.86 5.08
N LEU A 95 13.16 -1.95 5.29
CA LEU A 95 14.20 -2.41 4.37
C LEU A 95 13.62 -2.75 2.98
N LYS A 96 12.44 -3.37 2.92
CA LYS A 96 11.77 -3.70 1.64
C LYS A 96 11.49 -2.47 0.77
N ALA A 97 11.13 -1.33 1.35
CA ALA A 97 10.85 -0.10 0.58
C ALA A 97 12.12 0.38 -0.15
N ILE A 98 13.26 0.42 0.55
CA ILE A 98 14.54 0.82 -0.02
C ILE A 98 15.08 -0.25 -0.98
N LEU A 99 14.95 -1.54 -0.66
CA LEU A 99 15.34 -2.62 -1.57
C LEU A 99 14.53 -2.64 -2.86
N GLN A 100 13.26 -2.22 -2.85
CA GLN A 100 12.47 -2.07 -4.08
C GLN A 100 12.88 -0.84 -4.88
N PHE A 101 13.33 0.22 -4.21
CA PHE A 101 13.81 1.44 -4.85
C PHE A 101 15.19 1.28 -5.48
N ILE A 102 16.13 0.59 -4.82
CA ILE A 102 17.53 0.46 -5.25
C ILE A 102 17.64 -0.06 -6.71
N PRO A 103 17.01 -1.16 -7.14
CA PRO A 103 17.10 -1.63 -8.51
C PRO A 103 16.60 -0.61 -9.55
N GLN A 104 15.47 0.05 -9.28
CA GLN A 104 14.93 1.12 -10.17
C GLN A 104 15.89 2.32 -10.22
N PHE A 105 16.52 2.65 -9.10
CA PHE A 105 17.38 3.82 -8.99
C PHE A 105 18.79 3.60 -9.56
N PHE A 106 19.33 2.39 -9.48
CA PHE A 106 20.68 2.07 -9.93
C PHE A 106 20.71 1.49 -11.34
N GLY A 107 19.68 0.72 -11.74
CA GLY A 107 19.59 0.12 -13.07
C GLY A 107 19.48 1.17 -14.19
N ASP A 108 18.70 2.22 -13.95
CA ASP A 108 18.43 3.25 -14.96
C ASP A 108 19.55 4.30 -15.09
N TYR A 109 20.42 4.44 -14.08
CA TYR A 109 21.34 5.58 -13.96
C TYR A 109 22.83 5.23 -13.80
N GLN A 110 23.19 3.93 -13.83
CA GLN A 110 24.57 3.42 -13.76
C GLN A 110 25.44 4.05 -12.65
N PHE A 111 24.88 4.15 -11.44
CA PHE A 111 25.61 4.73 -10.31
C PHE A 111 26.67 3.77 -9.76
N ASN A 112 27.90 4.25 -9.58
CA ASN A 112 28.86 3.60 -8.69
C ASN A 112 28.52 3.99 -7.24
N PRO A 113 28.04 3.07 -6.39
CA PRO A 113 27.61 3.38 -5.03
C PRO A 113 28.74 3.87 -4.12
N ASN A 114 30.00 3.59 -4.47
CA ASN A 114 31.17 3.94 -3.68
C ASN A 114 31.85 5.24 -4.15
N ASP A 115 31.35 5.86 -5.22
CA ASP A 115 31.88 7.11 -5.75
C ASP A 115 31.21 8.32 -5.06
N PRO A 116 31.96 9.15 -4.30
CA PRO A 116 31.41 10.34 -3.66
C PRO A 116 30.85 11.37 -4.64
N GLN A 117 31.33 11.41 -5.89
CA GLN A 117 30.86 12.37 -6.90
C GLN A 117 29.40 12.09 -7.30
N ASN A 118 28.92 10.86 -7.10
CA ASN A 118 27.55 10.48 -7.41
C ASN A 118 26.53 10.95 -6.36
N LYS A 119 26.97 11.41 -5.19
CA LYS A 119 26.09 11.76 -4.07
C LYS A 119 25.06 12.84 -4.42
N GLU A 120 25.50 13.97 -4.98
CA GLU A 120 24.60 15.08 -5.30
C GLU A 120 23.61 14.73 -6.41
N LYS A 121 24.08 14.01 -7.44
CA LYS A 121 23.23 13.49 -8.51
C LYS A 121 22.20 12.51 -7.94
N ALA A 122 22.61 11.63 -7.02
CA ALA A 122 21.71 10.68 -6.35
C ALA A 122 20.66 11.40 -5.49
N LEU A 123 21.04 12.44 -4.73
CA LEU A 123 20.10 13.26 -3.96
C LEU A 123 19.05 13.91 -4.88
N TYR A 124 19.47 14.52 -5.99
CA TYR A 124 18.56 15.15 -6.93
C TYR A 124 17.57 14.15 -7.55
N LEU A 125 18.07 13.00 -8.02
CA LEU A 125 17.22 11.97 -8.64
C LEU A 125 16.28 11.33 -7.62
N LEU A 126 16.74 11.07 -6.39
CA LEU A 126 15.89 10.54 -5.33
C LEU A 126 14.77 11.53 -4.97
N ALA A 127 15.10 12.83 -4.86
CA ALA A 127 14.08 13.84 -4.60
C ALA A 127 13.04 13.92 -5.74
N SER A 128 13.52 13.85 -6.99
CA SER A 128 12.68 13.81 -8.18
C SER A 128 11.78 12.56 -8.22
N TYR A 129 12.33 11.41 -7.85
CA TYR A 129 11.59 10.15 -7.77
C TYR A 129 10.48 10.22 -6.72
N ILE A 130 10.78 10.65 -5.50
CA ILE A 130 9.79 10.78 -4.41
C ILE A 130 8.62 11.67 -4.85
N LYS A 131 8.93 12.83 -5.46
CA LYS A 131 7.91 13.75 -5.98
C LYS A 131 7.05 13.11 -7.08
N ARG A 132 7.68 12.41 -8.03
CA ARG A 132 6.96 11.73 -9.13
C ARG A 132 6.11 10.57 -8.63
N PHE A 133 6.59 9.80 -7.66
CA PHE A 133 5.85 8.67 -7.10
C PHE A 133 4.58 9.14 -6.39
N GLU A 134 4.65 10.21 -5.60
CA GLU A 134 3.44 10.77 -4.97
C GLU A 134 2.43 11.26 -5.99
N LEU A 135 2.91 11.97 -7.04
CA LEU A 135 2.05 12.40 -8.13
C LEU A 135 1.37 11.21 -8.82
N LEU A 136 2.13 10.16 -9.13
CA LEU A 136 1.63 8.93 -9.74
C LEU A 136 0.54 8.29 -8.88
N LEU A 137 0.77 8.15 -7.57
CA LEU A 137 -0.22 7.61 -6.64
C LEU A 137 -1.53 8.43 -6.65
N ARG A 138 -1.42 9.75 -6.73
CA ARG A 138 -2.58 10.66 -6.73
C ARG A 138 -3.35 10.66 -8.06
N THR A 139 -2.67 10.47 -9.19
CA THR A 139 -3.29 10.64 -10.52
C THR A 139 -3.65 9.33 -11.20
N LYS A 140 -2.98 8.21 -10.88
CA LYS A 140 -3.22 6.92 -11.53
C LYS A 140 -4.53 6.25 -11.07
N PHE A 141 -4.95 6.50 -9.83
CA PHE A 141 -6.09 5.81 -9.22
C PHE A 141 -7.22 6.77 -8.87
N LYS A 142 -8.46 6.33 -9.10
CA LYS A 142 -9.65 7.07 -8.70
C LYS A 142 -10.01 6.74 -7.26
N GLN A 143 -10.37 7.75 -6.47
CA GLN A 143 -10.81 7.54 -5.09
C GLN A 143 -12.24 7.04 -5.03
N THR A 144 -12.50 6.08 -4.15
CA THR A 144 -13.86 5.77 -3.67
C THR A 144 -14.26 6.74 -2.57
N GLU A 145 -15.50 6.59 -2.08
CA GLU A 145 -15.93 7.30 -0.87
C GLU A 145 -15.01 6.98 0.32
N ASP A 146 -14.79 7.98 1.17
CA ASP A 146 -13.95 7.88 2.37
C ASP A 146 -14.81 8.06 3.62
N TYR A 147 -15.25 6.95 4.19
CA TYR A 147 -16.00 6.94 5.45
C TYR A 147 -15.09 7.07 6.69
N THR A 148 -13.77 7.04 6.53
CA THR A 148 -12.82 7.11 7.66
C THR A 148 -12.30 8.53 7.92
N ALA A 149 -12.40 9.42 6.93
CA ALA A 149 -11.91 10.80 6.96
C ALA A 149 -10.46 10.91 7.45
N CYS A 150 -9.59 9.98 7.04
CA CYS A 150 -8.20 9.92 7.52
C CYS A 150 -7.39 11.10 6.97
N ALA A 151 -7.16 12.14 7.80
CA ALA A 151 -6.47 13.35 7.35
C ALA A 151 -5.04 13.09 6.83
N ARG A 152 -4.34 12.07 7.36
CA ARG A 152 -3.00 11.67 6.91
C ARG A 152 -2.97 11.23 5.45
N ALA A 153 -4.06 10.64 4.95
CA ALA A 153 -4.18 10.26 3.54
C ALA A 153 -4.07 11.46 2.60
N LEU A 154 -4.57 12.61 3.04
CA LEU A 154 -4.75 13.82 2.24
C LEU A 154 -3.57 14.79 2.33
N VAL A 155 -2.58 14.52 3.18
CA VAL A 155 -1.37 15.37 3.28
C VAL A 155 -0.66 15.39 1.93
N PRO A 156 -0.52 16.56 1.26
CA PRO A 156 0.10 16.66 -0.05
C PRO A 156 1.63 16.72 0.08
N LEU A 157 2.33 16.14 -0.89
CA LEU A 157 3.77 16.32 -1.02
C LEU A 157 4.08 17.51 -1.94
N ASP A 158 4.32 18.68 -1.34
CA ASP A 158 4.76 19.86 -2.07
C ASP A 158 6.27 20.09 -1.88
N VAL A 159 7.03 19.82 -2.95
CA VAL A 159 8.50 19.80 -2.93
C VAL A 159 9.04 20.61 -4.08
N ASP A 160 9.78 21.68 -3.75
CA ASP A 160 10.67 22.37 -4.68
C ASP A 160 11.96 21.55 -4.84
N LEU A 161 12.31 21.21 -6.09
CA LEU A 161 13.51 20.42 -6.36
C LEU A 161 14.81 21.21 -6.14
N GLN A 162 14.76 22.55 -6.12
CA GLN A 162 15.90 23.40 -5.77
C GLN A 162 16.18 23.38 -4.27
N ASN A 163 15.16 23.16 -3.44
CA ASN A 163 15.30 22.99 -2.00
C ASN A 163 14.37 21.89 -1.43
N PRO A 164 14.66 20.60 -1.70
CA PRO A 164 13.72 19.52 -1.39
C PRO A 164 13.47 19.33 0.11
N LEU A 165 14.47 19.65 0.93
CA LEU A 165 14.47 19.38 2.36
C LEU A 165 13.32 20.08 3.10
N SER A 166 13.00 21.32 2.72
CA SER A 166 11.92 22.07 3.34
C SER A 166 10.57 21.40 3.09
N GLY A 167 10.31 21.01 1.83
CA GLY A 167 9.08 20.30 1.45
C GLY A 167 8.96 18.93 2.11
N PHE A 168 10.05 18.15 2.12
CA PHE A 168 10.09 16.86 2.81
C PHE A 168 9.86 16.98 4.30
N LYS A 169 10.52 17.93 4.98
CA LYS A 169 10.32 18.15 6.42
C LYS A 169 8.87 18.54 6.73
N LYS A 170 8.29 19.43 5.93
CA LYS A 170 6.88 19.83 6.07
C LYS A 170 5.94 18.63 5.92
N PHE A 171 6.12 17.84 4.86
CA PHE A 171 5.32 16.64 4.62
C PHE A 171 5.40 15.66 5.80
N VAL A 172 6.60 15.34 6.28
CA VAL A 172 6.78 14.41 7.42
C VAL A 172 6.08 14.94 8.66
N LEU A 173 6.27 16.21 9.02
CA LEU A 173 5.65 16.81 10.21
C LEU A 173 4.12 16.79 10.13
N GLU A 174 3.54 17.13 8.96
CA GLU A 174 2.09 17.11 8.77
C GLU A 174 1.53 15.68 8.74
N PHE A 175 2.25 14.74 8.13
CA PHE A 175 1.84 13.34 8.07
C PHE A 175 1.94 12.63 9.43
N GLU A 176 2.87 13.04 10.29
CA GLU A 176 3.04 12.52 11.66
C GLU A 176 2.17 13.24 12.70
N ASP A 177 1.39 14.26 12.31
CA ASP A 177 0.43 14.93 13.20
C ASP A 177 -0.81 14.05 13.46
N VAL A 178 -0.60 13.05 14.30
CA VAL A 178 -1.64 12.11 14.75
C VAL A 178 -2.75 12.80 15.54
N LYS A 179 -2.48 13.95 16.17
CA LYS A 179 -3.48 14.70 16.95
C LYS A 179 -4.50 15.35 16.01
N THR A 180 -4.02 16.06 14.99
CA THR A 180 -4.90 16.63 13.96
C THR A 180 -5.59 15.55 13.15
N CYS A 181 -4.93 14.42 12.89
CA CYS A 181 -5.61 13.27 12.27
C CYS A 181 -6.77 12.77 13.12
N ARG A 182 -6.54 12.53 14.41
CA ARG A 182 -7.55 12.00 15.34
C ARG A 182 -8.74 12.95 15.53
N SER A 183 -8.53 14.27 15.51
CA SER A 183 -9.64 15.23 15.66
C SER A 183 -10.58 15.29 14.45
N LYS A 184 -10.13 14.81 13.28
CA LYS A 184 -10.91 14.82 12.02
C LYS A 184 -11.38 13.43 11.58
N CYS A 185 -10.68 12.38 12.01
CA CYS A 185 -10.97 11.00 11.63
C CYS A 185 -12.32 10.54 12.18
N GLN A 186 -12.96 9.61 11.47
CA GLN A 186 -14.26 9.01 11.81
C GLN A 186 -14.16 7.47 11.95
N ILE A 187 -12.97 6.92 12.18
CA ILE A 187 -12.75 5.47 12.24
C ILE A 187 -13.61 4.78 13.33
N GLU A 188 -13.91 5.47 14.42
CA GLU A 188 -14.79 4.99 15.48
C GLU A 188 -16.24 4.90 15.01
N GLN A 189 -16.74 5.89 14.27
CA GLN A 189 -18.07 5.84 13.68
C GLN A 189 -18.14 4.72 12.63
N PHE A 190 -17.08 4.60 11.82
CA PHE A 190 -16.95 3.56 10.81
C PHE A 190 -17.01 2.15 11.43
N LEU A 191 -16.19 1.85 12.43
CA LEU A 191 -16.08 0.49 13.01
C LEU A 191 -17.15 0.17 14.05
N LEU A 192 -17.49 1.12 14.93
CA LEU A 192 -18.35 0.86 16.09
C LEU A 192 -19.83 1.07 15.81
N ASN A 193 -20.17 1.83 14.75
CA ASN A 193 -21.54 2.15 14.39
C ASN A 193 -21.89 1.60 13.01
N GLN A 194 -21.24 2.09 11.94
CA GLN A 194 -21.62 1.77 10.56
C GLN A 194 -21.40 0.30 10.21
N TYR A 195 -20.22 -0.25 10.51
CA TYR A 195 -19.84 -1.63 10.18
C TYR A 195 -19.74 -2.53 11.42
N ARG A 196 -20.45 -2.19 12.50
CA ARG A 196 -20.36 -2.93 13.76
C ARG A 196 -20.69 -4.42 13.58
N SER A 197 -21.76 -4.70 12.83
CA SER A 197 -22.24 -6.07 12.63
C SER A 197 -21.22 -6.93 11.88
N GLU A 198 -20.54 -6.33 10.91
CA GLU A 198 -19.49 -6.96 10.12
C GLU A 198 -18.25 -7.20 10.98
N VAL A 199 -17.86 -6.24 11.82
CA VAL A 199 -16.77 -6.41 12.78
C VAL A 199 -17.07 -7.57 13.75
N GLU A 200 -18.30 -7.69 14.24
CA GLU A 200 -18.72 -8.79 15.11
C GLU A 200 -18.67 -10.14 14.37
N LYS A 201 -19.10 -10.22 13.10
CA LYS A 201 -18.98 -11.43 12.27
C LYS A 201 -17.53 -11.87 12.05
N LEU A 202 -16.62 -10.92 11.83
CA LEU A 202 -15.19 -11.21 11.69
C LEU A 202 -14.62 -11.80 12.99
N ILE A 203 -15.04 -11.27 14.14
CA ILE A 203 -14.65 -11.78 15.45
C ILE A 203 -15.18 -13.20 15.68
N GLU A 204 -16.43 -13.47 15.31
CA GLU A 204 -17.02 -14.80 15.40
C GLU A 204 -16.27 -15.82 14.53
N THR A 205 -16.02 -15.45 13.27
CA THR A 205 -15.28 -16.28 12.30
C THR A 205 -13.91 -16.69 12.85
N ALA A 206 -13.20 -15.74 13.48
CA ALA A 206 -11.88 -15.99 14.05
C ALA A 206 -11.85 -17.03 15.17
N ASN A 207 -12.95 -17.20 15.92
CA ASN A 207 -13.00 -18.17 17.01
C ASN A 207 -12.92 -19.62 16.51
N ASN A 208 -13.25 -19.86 15.23
CA ASN A 208 -13.26 -21.18 14.61
C ASN A 208 -12.00 -21.48 13.78
N LEU A 209 -11.06 -20.54 13.68
CA LEU A 209 -9.86 -20.70 12.86
C LEU A 209 -8.67 -21.24 13.67
N PRO A 210 -7.87 -22.16 13.09
CA PRO A 210 -6.64 -22.61 13.71
C PRO A 210 -5.63 -21.47 13.78
N ARG A 211 -4.73 -21.49 14.76
CA ARG A 211 -3.58 -20.57 14.82
C ARG A 211 -2.42 -21.14 14.01
N ASN A 212 -2.25 -20.68 12.77
CA ASN A 212 -1.14 -21.08 11.90
C ASN A 212 -0.66 -19.91 11.03
N THR A 213 0.31 -20.16 10.15
CA THR A 213 0.91 -19.13 9.29
C THR A 213 -0.09 -18.46 8.35
N ASN A 214 -1.12 -19.17 7.91
CA ASN A 214 -2.11 -18.68 6.94
C ASN A 214 -3.15 -17.77 7.60
N THR A 215 -3.54 -18.07 8.84
CA THR A 215 -4.58 -17.34 9.58
C THR A 215 -4.02 -16.25 10.48
N ARG A 216 -2.72 -16.28 10.80
CA ARG A 216 -2.09 -15.36 11.77
C ARG A 216 -2.34 -13.89 11.49
N GLY A 217 -2.27 -13.46 10.23
CA GLY A 217 -2.52 -12.06 9.83
C GLY A 217 -3.93 -11.61 10.23
N PHE A 218 -4.94 -12.36 9.77
CA PHE A 218 -6.34 -12.15 10.13
C PHE A 218 -6.59 -12.18 11.64
N LEU A 219 -6.05 -13.19 12.35
CA LEU A 219 -6.22 -13.30 13.80
C LEU A 219 -5.62 -12.11 14.57
N ASN A 220 -4.49 -11.56 14.10
CA ASN A 220 -3.91 -10.35 14.69
C ASN A 220 -4.82 -9.13 14.50
N ILE A 221 -5.41 -8.96 13.31
CA ILE A 221 -6.39 -7.89 13.05
C ILE A 221 -7.58 -8.04 13.99
N VAL A 222 -8.14 -9.25 14.09
CA VAL A 222 -9.30 -9.53 14.94
C VAL A 222 -9.03 -9.27 16.42
N ASN A 223 -7.83 -9.56 16.92
CA ASN A 223 -7.48 -9.23 18.30
C ASN A 223 -7.52 -7.71 18.55
N ASN A 224 -7.09 -6.89 17.59
CA ASN A 224 -7.21 -5.43 17.70
C ASN A 224 -8.67 -4.97 17.63
N LEU A 225 -9.51 -5.62 16.80
CA LEU A 225 -10.95 -5.34 16.74
C LEU A 225 -11.66 -5.69 18.04
N LYS A 226 -11.35 -6.83 18.67
CA LYS A 226 -11.87 -7.20 20.00
C LYS A 226 -11.56 -6.12 21.04
N GLU A 227 -10.34 -5.61 21.03
CA GLU A 227 -9.93 -4.55 21.96
C GLU A 227 -10.66 -3.21 21.67
N ILE A 228 -10.89 -2.88 20.39
CA ILE A 228 -11.68 -1.72 19.97
C ILE A 228 -13.14 -1.86 20.43
N LEU A 229 -13.78 -3.01 20.24
CA LEU A 229 -15.16 -3.22 20.71
C LEU A 229 -15.28 -3.15 22.23
N ALA A 230 -14.30 -3.68 22.96
CA ALA A 230 -14.30 -3.69 24.42
C ALA A 230 -14.05 -2.29 25.02
N THR A 231 -13.16 -1.50 24.40
CA THR A 231 -12.72 -0.19 24.93
C THR A 231 -13.51 0.97 24.34
N GLY A 232 -14.13 0.78 23.18
CA GLY A 232 -14.84 1.82 22.44
C GLY A 232 -13.90 2.85 21.80
N THR A 233 -14.37 4.10 21.70
CA THR A 233 -13.70 5.19 20.97
C THR A 233 -12.27 5.47 21.45
N ALA A 234 -11.98 5.24 22.74
CA ALA A 234 -10.65 5.47 23.31
C ALA A 234 -9.56 4.54 22.74
N ALA A 235 -9.94 3.40 22.15
CA ALA A 235 -9.01 2.50 21.46
C ALA A 235 -8.72 2.91 20.00
N CYS A 236 -9.46 3.87 19.43
CA CYS A 236 -9.37 4.26 18.03
C CYS A 236 -8.26 5.30 17.77
N ASP A 237 -7.00 4.90 17.94
CA ASP A 237 -5.82 5.73 17.68
C ASP A 237 -5.11 5.40 16.36
N CYS A 238 -4.27 6.31 15.86
CA CYS A 238 -3.54 6.13 14.61
C CYS A 238 -2.59 4.94 14.61
N ARG A 239 -2.06 4.52 15.78
CA ARG A 239 -1.17 3.36 15.91
C ARG A 239 -1.94 2.06 15.75
N ARG A 240 -3.18 2.02 16.23
CA ARG A 240 -4.08 0.88 16.08
C ARG A 240 -4.63 0.79 14.67
N CYS A 241 -4.94 1.93 14.05
CA CYS A 241 -5.28 2.01 12.62
C CYS A 241 -4.24 1.25 11.75
N GLU A 242 -2.95 1.33 12.08
CA GLU A 242 -1.90 0.62 11.33
C GLU A 242 -2.00 -0.92 11.42
N LYS A 243 -2.65 -1.44 12.46
CA LYS A 243 -2.82 -2.87 12.70
C LYS A 243 -4.13 -3.43 12.14
N ILE A 244 -5.05 -2.56 11.72
CA ILE A 244 -6.37 -2.92 11.21
C ILE A 244 -6.59 -2.43 9.77
N GLY A 245 -5.52 -2.08 9.05
CA GLY A 245 -5.64 -1.50 7.71
C GLY A 245 -6.44 -2.37 6.75
N ASP A 246 -6.12 -3.66 6.67
CA ASP A 246 -6.81 -4.60 5.77
C ASP A 246 -8.32 -4.68 6.02
N VAL A 247 -8.77 -4.70 7.29
CA VAL A 247 -10.21 -4.74 7.59
C VAL A 247 -10.89 -3.42 7.24
N VAL A 248 -10.22 -2.28 7.46
CA VAL A 248 -10.75 -0.98 7.04
C VAL A 248 -10.90 -0.92 5.52
N ILE A 249 -9.91 -1.42 4.78
CA ILE A 249 -9.94 -1.50 3.32
C ILE A 249 -11.07 -2.43 2.86
N ALA A 250 -11.21 -3.62 3.44
CA ALA A 250 -12.25 -4.60 3.08
C ALA A 250 -13.68 -4.10 3.37
N LEU A 251 -13.86 -3.36 4.46
CA LEU A 251 -15.15 -2.75 4.81
C LEU A 251 -15.48 -1.54 3.93
N ASN A 252 -14.49 -0.73 3.58
CA ASN A 252 -14.66 0.48 2.77
C ASN A 252 -14.76 0.19 1.26
N ALA A 253 -14.34 -1.00 0.81
CA ALA A 253 -14.48 -1.43 -0.57
C ALA A 253 -15.97 -1.49 -0.96
N PRO A 254 -16.39 -0.88 -2.09
CA PRO A 254 -17.76 -0.99 -2.57
C PRO A 254 -18.08 -2.45 -2.92
N ARG A 255 -19.26 -2.93 -2.49
CA ARG A 255 -19.71 -4.32 -2.76
C ARG A 255 -19.96 -4.61 -4.25
N SER A 256 -20.11 -3.57 -5.06
CA SER A 256 -20.21 -3.66 -6.52
C SER A 256 -18.85 -3.74 -7.24
N MET A 257 -17.74 -3.74 -6.49
CA MET A 257 -16.39 -3.85 -7.03
C MET A 257 -15.69 -5.10 -6.48
N GLN A 258 -14.80 -5.68 -7.28
CA GLN A 258 -13.92 -6.75 -6.86
C GLN A 258 -12.71 -6.17 -6.13
N LEU A 259 -12.45 -6.64 -4.91
CA LEU A 259 -11.25 -6.30 -4.15
C LEU A 259 -10.08 -7.14 -4.63
N GLU A 260 -9.14 -6.53 -5.33
CA GLU A 260 -7.91 -7.17 -5.80
C GLU A 260 -6.83 -7.10 -4.73
N HIS A 261 -6.23 -8.26 -4.38
CA HIS A 261 -5.20 -8.32 -3.36
C HIS A 261 -4.17 -9.44 -3.55
N THR A 262 -3.07 -9.35 -2.81
CA THR A 262 -2.06 -10.42 -2.70
C THR A 262 -1.91 -10.94 -1.26
N ASP A 263 -2.53 -10.29 -0.28
CA ASP A 263 -2.42 -10.65 1.15
C ASP A 263 -3.45 -11.72 1.54
N ILE A 264 -2.96 -12.78 2.19
CA ILE A 264 -3.80 -13.89 2.66
C ILE A 264 -4.83 -13.47 3.72
N SER A 265 -4.65 -12.33 4.40
CA SER A 265 -5.62 -11.83 5.38
C SER A 265 -7.02 -11.63 4.76
N PHE A 266 -7.10 -11.17 3.51
CA PHE A 266 -8.36 -10.92 2.81
C PHE A 266 -9.16 -12.19 2.50
N ASP A 267 -8.50 -13.36 2.41
CA ASP A 267 -9.19 -14.65 2.27
C ASP A 267 -10.09 -14.97 3.47
N TYR A 268 -9.80 -14.34 4.62
CA TYR A 268 -10.58 -14.49 5.85
C TYR A 268 -11.40 -13.25 6.19
N LEU A 269 -11.03 -12.06 5.70
CA LEU A 269 -11.78 -10.83 5.90
C LEU A 269 -13.01 -10.73 4.99
N CYS A 270 -12.86 -11.05 3.71
CA CYS A 270 -13.87 -10.75 2.70
C CYS A 270 -15.10 -11.68 2.75
N PRO A 271 -14.98 -13.01 2.92
CA PRO A 271 -16.15 -13.89 2.92
C PRO A 271 -17.19 -13.58 4.01
N PRO A 272 -16.84 -13.34 5.30
CA PRO A 272 -17.83 -13.07 6.34
C PRO A 272 -18.64 -11.79 6.14
N ILE A 273 -18.12 -10.84 5.35
CA ILE A 273 -18.75 -9.54 5.06
C ILE A 273 -19.32 -9.45 3.65
N ASN A 274 -19.31 -10.58 2.91
CA ASN A 274 -19.75 -10.69 1.52
C ASN A 274 -19.09 -9.66 0.59
N GLN A 275 -17.80 -9.36 0.78
CA GLN A 275 -17.03 -8.52 -0.14
C GLN A 275 -16.49 -9.39 -1.29
N PRO A 276 -16.83 -9.11 -2.56
CA PRO A 276 -16.18 -9.75 -3.69
C PRO A 276 -14.68 -9.46 -3.65
N HIS A 277 -13.85 -10.50 -3.78
CA HIS A 277 -12.40 -10.36 -3.72
C HIS A 277 -11.72 -11.38 -4.65
N TYR A 278 -10.49 -11.07 -5.06
CA TYR A 278 -9.64 -11.99 -5.81
C TYR A 278 -8.21 -11.87 -5.33
N LYS A 279 -7.64 -13.05 -5.00
CA LYS A 279 -6.26 -13.17 -4.56
C LYS A 279 -5.37 -13.52 -5.74
N HIS A 280 -4.43 -12.63 -6.03
CA HIS A 280 -3.40 -12.85 -7.03
C HIS A 280 -2.31 -13.77 -6.50
N ALA A 281 -1.69 -14.53 -7.41
CA ALA A 281 -0.50 -15.31 -7.08
C ALA A 281 0.62 -14.38 -6.61
N SER A 282 1.44 -14.82 -5.66
CA SER A 282 2.59 -14.03 -5.21
C SER A 282 3.62 -13.85 -6.33
N GLU A 283 4.41 -12.78 -6.27
CA GLU A 283 5.49 -12.52 -7.24
C GLU A 283 6.42 -13.74 -7.43
N ASN A 284 6.83 -14.39 -6.34
CA ASN A 284 7.66 -15.59 -6.40
C ASN A 284 6.98 -16.73 -7.17
N GLN A 285 5.68 -16.93 -6.97
CA GLN A 285 4.94 -17.98 -7.69
C GLN A 285 4.86 -17.65 -9.19
N VAL A 286 4.66 -16.38 -9.55
CA VAL A 286 4.60 -15.98 -10.96
C VAL A 286 5.96 -16.13 -11.64
N ILE A 287 7.04 -15.66 -11.01
CA ILE A 287 8.39 -15.72 -11.59
C ILE A 287 8.89 -17.16 -11.70
N MET A 288 8.71 -17.98 -10.66
CA MET A 288 9.24 -19.35 -10.63
C MET A 288 8.43 -20.34 -11.49
N ASN A 289 7.22 -19.96 -11.93
CA ASN A 289 6.39 -20.78 -12.81
C ASN A 289 6.53 -20.42 -14.30
N ILE A 290 7.43 -19.48 -14.66
CA ILE A 290 7.79 -19.27 -16.06
C ILE A 290 8.63 -20.49 -16.46
N PRO A 291 8.17 -21.34 -17.40
CA PRO A 291 9.01 -22.41 -17.91
C PRO A 291 10.29 -21.76 -18.43
N VAL A 292 11.45 -22.30 -18.04
CA VAL A 292 12.76 -21.94 -18.59
C VAL A 292 12.73 -22.29 -20.08
N LEU A 293 12.17 -21.39 -20.88
CA LEU A 293 12.29 -21.37 -22.32
C LEU A 293 13.51 -20.50 -22.59
N ASN A 294 14.50 -21.11 -23.23
CA ASN A 294 15.80 -20.58 -23.65
C ASN A 294 16.97 -20.96 -22.73
N ASP A 295 17.30 -22.24 -22.74
CA ASP A 295 18.70 -22.69 -22.80
C ASP A 295 18.82 -23.63 -24.03
N GLU A 296 18.65 -23.05 -25.21
CA GLU A 296 19.25 -23.57 -26.45
C GLU A 296 19.83 -22.38 -27.20
N ASP A 297 21.09 -22.06 -26.89
CA ASP A 297 22.08 -21.47 -27.80
C ASP A 297 23.46 -22.05 -27.45
#